data_AF-A0A258XIX8-F1
#
_entry.id   AF-A0A258XIX8-F1
#
_cell.length_a   1.000
_cell.length_b   1.000
_cell.length_c   1.000
_cell.angle_alpha   90.00
_cell.angle_beta   90.00
_cell.angle_gamma   90.00
#
_symmetry.space_group_name_H-M   'P 1'
#
loop_
_entity.id
_entity.type
_entity.pdbx_description
1 polymer ?
#
loop_
_entity_poly.entity_id
_entity_poly.type
_entity_poly.pdbx_seq_one_letter_code
_entity_poly.pdbx_strand_id
1 'polypeptide(L)'
;FDLQKAKGEALAAEIGGVFCEVNVTSDESVDAGFAKAREAHGQERVLVNCAGTGNAVKTASRSKETGEIKHFPLEAFNWLIQINLVGTFRCIAKSAAGMMTLDPCDEFGERGAIVNTASVAAEDGQIGQAAYSASKGGVVGMTLPIARDLMNEGIRVNTILPGIFDTPLLAGAPQNVRDALSASVPFPKRLGMPDEYAQLAMCMIETGYFNGEDVRLDGAIRMAPR
;
A
#
# COMPACT_ATOMS: atom_id res chain seq x y z
N PHE A 1 -1.82 -2.59 -11.93
CA PHE A 1 -1.34 -3.95 -11.59
C PHE A 1 -2.35 -4.55 -10.62
N ASP A 2 -3.00 -5.67 -10.95
CA ASP A 2 -3.93 -6.38 -10.06
C ASP A 2 -4.07 -7.84 -10.52
N LEU A 3 -4.76 -8.70 -9.77
CA LEU A 3 -5.12 -10.07 -10.17
C LEU A 3 -6.58 -10.19 -10.64
N GLN A 4 -7.42 -9.18 -10.39
CA GLN A 4 -8.84 -9.16 -10.76
C GLN A 4 -9.03 -8.73 -12.22
N LYS A 5 -8.64 -9.59 -13.15
CA LYS A 5 -8.61 -9.31 -14.59
C LYS A 5 -9.87 -8.60 -15.12
N ALA A 6 -11.05 -9.16 -14.92
CA ALA A 6 -12.29 -8.60 -15.45
C ALA A 6 -12.59 -7.18 -14.95
N LYS A 7 -12.40 -6.92 -13.65
CA LYS A 7 -12.61 -5.57 -13.07
C LYS A 7 -11.54 -4.60 -13.52
N GLY A 8 -10.29 -5.07 -13.57
CA GLY A 8 -9.15 -4.26 -13.97
C GLY A 8 -9.21 -3.84 -15.44
N GLU A 9 -9.57 -4.75 -16.34
CA GLU A 9 -9.76 -4.46 -17.76
C GLU A 9 -10.91 -3.47 -17.99
N ALA A 10 -12.03 -3.64 -17.29
CA ALA A 10 -13.17 -2.71 -17.38
C ALA A 10 -12.79 -1.29 -16.93
N LEU A 11 -12.13 -1.16 -15.77
CA LEU A 11 -11.70 0.15 -15.26
C LEU A 11 -10.62 0.78 -16.15
N ALA A 12 -9.66 -0.01 -16.63
CA ALA A 12 -8.64 0.50 -17.55
C ALA A 12 -9.25 1.06 -18.83
N ALA A 13 -10.25 0.37 -19.41
CA ALA A 13 -10.97 0.87 -20.57
C ALA A 13 -11.73 2.18 -20.28
N GLU A 14 -12.36 2.30 -19.11
CA GLU A 14 -13.08 3.50 -18.69
C GLU A 14 -12.17 4.74 -18.60
N ILE A 15 -10.97 4.58 -18.03
CA ILE A 15 -10.04 5.70 -17.80
C ILE A 15 -9.01 5.89 -18.94
N GLY A 16 -9.09 5.09 -20.01
CA GLY A 16 -8.13 5.11 -21.11
C GLY A 16 -6.72 4.62 -20.74
N GLY A 17 -6.61 3.76 -19.72
CA GLY A 17 -5.35 3.16 -19.27
C GLY A 17 -5.15 1.73 -19.76
N VAL A 18 -4.08 1.09 -19.27
CA VAL A 18 -3.78 -0.33 -19.56
C VAL A 18 -3.81 -1.18 -18.30
N PHE A 19 -4.62 -2.24 -18.34
CA PHE A 19 -4.60 -3.25 -17.29
C PHE A 19 -3.44 -4.23 -17.49
N CYS A 20 -2.69 -4.47 -16.41
CA CYS A 20 -1.67 -5.52 -16.35
C CYS A 20 -2.00 -6.47 -15.20
N GLU A 21 -2.18 -7.76 -15.53
CA GLU A 21 -2.40 -8.83 -14.55
C GLU A 21 -1.07 -9.14 -13.87
N VAL A 22 -0.93 -8.75 -12.60
CA VAL A 22 0.35 -8.80 -11.89
C VAL A 22 0.17 -9.36 -10.49
N ASN A 23 0.87 -10.45 -10.22
CA ASN A 23 1.15 -10.91 -8.87
C ASN A 23 2.43 -10.25 -8.37
N VAL A 24 2.32 -9.32 -7.43
CA VAL A 24 3.47 -8.60 -6.86
C VAL A 24 4.46 -9.51 -6.14
N THR A 25 4.12 -10.77 -5.84
CA THR A 25 5.06 -11.73 -5.24
C THR A 25 5.95 -12.45 -6.25
N SER A 26 5.75 -12.24 -7.56
CA SER A 26 6.48 -12.92 -8.63
C SER A 26 7.30 -11.91 -9.43
N ASP A 27 8.61 -12.15 -9.55
CA ASP A 27 9.49 -11.29 -10.34
C ASP A 27 9.08 -11.24 -11.81
N GLU A 28 8.82 -12.40 -12.40
CA GLU A 28 8.37 -12.57 -13.79
C GLU A 28 7.05 -11.83 -14.06
N SER A 29 6.09 -11.93 -13.13
CA SER A 29 4.80 -11.26 -13.27
C SER A 29 4.93 -9.75 -13.21
N VAL A 30 5.77 -9.24 -12.30
CA VAL A 30 6.04 -7.79 -12.21
C VAL A 30 6.81 -7.28 -13.44
N ASP A 31 7.78 -8.04 -13.95
CA ASP A 31 8.51 -7.69 -15.18
C ASP A 31 7.59 -7.60 -16.38
N ALA A 32 6.74 -8.62 -16.59
CA ALA A 32 5.76 -8.64 -17.66
C ALA A 32 4.76 -7.47 -17.53
N GLY A 33 4.35 -7.15 -16.30
CA GLY A 33 3.47 -6.03 -16.02
C GLY A 33 4.08 -4.68 -16.41
N PHE A 34 5.32 -4.40 -15.99
CA PHE A 34 6.02 -3.17 -16.36
C PHE A 34 6.29 -3.12 -17.86
N ALA A 35 6.73 -4.22 -18.48
CA ALA A 35 6.96 -4.27 -19.92
C ALA A 35 5.70 -3.90 -20.71
N LYS A 36 4.55 -4.49 -20.37
CA LYS A 36 3.26 -4.18 -21.00
C LYS A 36 2.83 -2.72 -20.80
N ALA A 37 2.96 -2.19 -19.58
CA ALA A 37 2.60 -0.80 -19.30
C ALA A 37 3.50 0.18 -20.07
N ARG A 38 4.81 -0.10 -20.13
CA ARG A 38 5.81 0.74 -20.79
C ARG A 38 5.71 0.69 -22.31
N GLU A 39 5.29 -0.44 -22.89
CA GLU A 39 4.97 -0.53 -24.32
C GLU A 39 3.84 0.44 -24.71
N ALA A 40 2.84 0.61 -23.85
CA ALA A 40 1.69 1.47 -24.12
C ALA A 40 1.93 2.96 -23.80
N HIS A 41 2.73 3.27 -22.77
CA HIS A 41 2.80 4.62 -22.21
C HIS A 41 4.24 5.17 -22.07
N GLY A 42 5.26 4.39 -22.40
CA GLY A 42 6.65 4.71 -22.10
C GLY A 42 7.00 4.46 -20.63
N GLN A 43 8.24 4.82 -20.27
CA GLN A 43 8.75 4.65 -18.91
C GLN A 43 7.98 5.53 -17.92
N GLU A 44 7.45 4.93 -16.85
CA GLU A 44 6.68 5.63 -15.85
C GLU A 44 7.55 6.58 -15.00
N ARG A 45 6.96 7.72 -14.63
CA ARG A 45 7.51 8.69 -13.65
C ARG A 45 6.87 8.59 -12.27
N VAL A 46 5.75 7.88 -12.16
CA VAL A 46 4.97 7.76 -10.93
C VAL A 46 4.71 6.30 -10.64
N LEU A 47 4.99 5.87 -9.41
CA LEU A 47 4.59 4.57 -8.89
C LEU A 47 3.72 4.75 -7.65
N VAL A 48 2.51 4.18 -7.65
CA VAL A 48 1.65 4.12 -6.46
C VAL A 48 1.42 2.66 -6.06
N ASN A 49 1.99 2.24 -4.94
CA ASN A 49 1.86 0.88 -4.43
C ASN A 49 0.64 0.75 -3.52
N CYS A 50 -0.48 0.22 -4.05
CA CYS A 50 -1.71 -0.06 -3.29
C CYS A 50 -1.97 -1.55 -3.03
N ALA A 51 -1.29 -2.46 -3.75
CA ALA A 51 -1.49 -3.89 -3.62
C ALA A 51 -1.17 -4.35 -2.18
N GLY A 52 -2.11 -5.06 -1.57
CA GLY A 52 -1.93 -5.58 -0.22
C GLY A 52 -3.15 -6.33 0.30
N THR A 53 -2.92 -7.09 1.36
CA THR A 53 -3.96 -7.85 2.06
C THR A 53 -3.71 -7.81 3.57
N GLY A 54 -4.59 -8.42 4.35
CA GLY A 54 -4.49 -8.49 5.81
C GLY A 54 -4.93 -9.84 6.34
N ASN A 55 -4.52 -10.15 7.56
CA ASN A 55 -5.03 -11.27 8.34
C ASN A 55 -5.26 -10.83 9.79
N ALA A 56 -6.10 -11.58 10.51
CA ALA A 56 -6.39 -11.37 11.91
C ALA A 56 -6.17 -12.69 12.67
N VAL A 57 -4.94 -12.92 13.13
CA VAL A 57 -4.56 -14.15 13.84
C VAL A 57 -3.65 -13.78 15.01
N LYS A 58 -4.03 -14.18 16.22
CA LYS A 58 -3.24 -13.94 17.43
C LYS A 58 -1.90 -14.68 17.37
N THR A 59 -0.84 -14.06 17.89
CA THR A 59 0.51 -14.65 18.01
C THR A 59 0.48 -16.04 18.65
N ALA A 60 -0.35 -16.20 19.68
CA ALA A 60 -0.77 -17.48 20.21
C ALA A 60 -2.23 -17.35 20.67
N SER A 61 -2.97 -18.46 20.62
CA SER A 61 -4.36 -18.51 21.04
C SER A 61 -4.67 -19.80 21.77
N ARG A 62 -5.71 -19.74 22.61
CA ARG A 62 -6.29 -20.91 23.26
C ARG A 62 -7.72 -21.08 22.74
N SER A 63 -8.05 -22.27 22.27
CA SER A 63 -9.42 -22.62 21.90
C SER A 63 -10.34 -22.50 23.12
N LYS A 64 -11.47 -21.80 22.96
CA LYS A 64 -12.48 -21.70 24.03
C LYS A 64 -13.23 -23.01 24.26
N GLU A 65 -13.30 -23.87 23.25
CA GLU A 65 -14.05 -25.14 23.29
C GLU A 65 -13.18 -26.28 23.82
N THR A 66 -11.94 -26.40 23.31
CA THR A 66 -11.07 -27.55 23.59
C THR A 66 -9.94 -27.22 24.56
N GLY A 67 -9.68 -25.94 24.85
CA GLY A 67 -8.54 -25.51 25.65
C GLY A 67 -7.18 -25.67 24.95
N GLU A 68 -7.16 -26.18 23.71
CA GLU A 68 -5.97 -26.40 22.89
C GLU A 68 -5.24 -25.07 22.65
N ILE A 69 -3.91 -25.08 22.77
CA ILE A 69 -3.05 -23.92 22.56
C ILE A 69 -2.42 -24.06 21.18
N LYS A 70 -2.56 -23.00 20.35
CA LYS A 70 -1.94 -22.91 19.03
C LYS A 70 -1.11 -21.64 18.93
N HIS A 71 0.04 -21.74 18.28
CA HIS A 71 0.79 -20.58 17.84
C HIS A 71 0.27 -20.08 16.49
N PHE A 72 0.68 -18.88 16.11
CA PHE A 72 0.43 -18.31 14.79
C PHE A 72 1.02 -19.21 13.67
N PRO A 73 0.28 -19.51 12.59
CA PRO A 73 0.80 -20.30 11.47
C PRO A 73 1.85 -19.51 10.68
N LEU A 74 3.13 -19.88 10.79
CA LEU A 74 4.25 -19.09 10.25
C LEU A 74 4.18 -18.86 8.73
N GLU A 75 3.64 -19.81 7.97
CA GLU A 75 3.42 -19.64 6.54
C GLU A 75 2.48 -18.46 6.22
N ALA A 76 1.49 -18.20 7.07
CA ALA A 76 0.62 -17.03 6.89
C ALA A 76 1.34 -15.71 7.18
N PHE A 77 2.38 -15.72 8.02
CA PHE A 77 3.21 -14.54 8.29
C PHE A 77 4.10 -14.29 7.09
N ASN A 78 4.81 -15.32 6.63
CA ASN A 78 5.69 -15.27 5.47
C ASN A 78 4.94 -14.80 4.22
N TRP A 79 3.78 -15.38 3.94
CA TRP A 79 2.94 -15.00 2.81
C TRP A 79 2.53 -13.52 2.85
N LEU A 80 2.12 -13.02 4.02
CA LEU A 80 1.72 -11.62 4.15
C LEU A 80 2.89 -10.65 3.95
N ILE A 81 4.07 -11.00 4.48
CA ILE A 81 5.30 -10.25 4.25
C ILE A 81 5.68 -10.23 2.76
N GLN A 82 5.56 -11.38 2.08
CA GLN A 82 5.85 -11.46 0.65
C GLN A 82 4.96 -10.55 -0.19
N ILE A 83 3.68 -10.43 0.15
CA ILE A 83 2.75 -9.56 -0.57
C ILE A 83 2.99 -8.08 -0.22
N ASN A 84 2.81 -7.73 1.05
CA ASN A 84 2.69 -6.33 1.46
C ASN A 84 4.02 -5.59 1.49
N LEU A 85 5.10 -6.28 1.88
CA LEU A 85 6.41 -5.67 2.07
C LEU A 85 7.32 -5.96 0.87
N VAL A 86 7.60 -7.23 0.61
CA VAL A 86 8.53 -7.63 -0.47
C VAL A 86 7.93 -7.28 -1.83
N GLY A 87 6.63 -7.48 -2.04
CA GLY A 87 5.94 -7.08 -3.28
C GLY A 87 6.00 -5.58 -3.56
N THR A 88 5.81 -4.75 -2.52
CA THR A 88 6.00 -3.30 -2.60
C THR A 88 7.43 -2.96 -2.98
N PHE A 89 8.42 -3.49 -2.26
CA PHE A 89 9.84 -3.24 -2.54
C PHE A 89 10.25 -3.68 -3.95
N ARG A 90 9.75 -4.83 -4.42
CA ARG A 90 9.99 -5.34 -5.78
C ARG A 90 9.51 -4.35 -6.85
N CYS A 91 8.31 -3.78 -6.68
CA CYS A 91 7.79 -2.78 -7.59
C CYS A 91 8.59 -1.47 -7.53
N ILE A 92 8.97 -1.03 -6.32
CA ILE A 92 9.85 0.14 -6.12
C ILE A 92 11.16 -0.03 -6.88
N ALA A 93 11.88 -1.14 -6.65
CA ALA A 93 13.20 -1.37 -7.25
C ALA A 93 13.14 -1.35 -8.79
N LYS A 94 12.14 -2.02 -9.39
CA LYS A 94 11.98 -2.11 -10.85
C LYS A 94 11.51 -0.80 -11.48
N SER A 95 10.69 -0.03 -10.77
CA SER A 95 10.23 1.27 -11.25
C SER A 95 11.31 2.33 -11.12
N ALA A 96 11.99 2.42 -9.97
CA ALA A 96 13.07 3.36 -9.73
C ALA A 96 14.22 3.18 -10.74
N ALA A 97 14.63 1.94 -11.02
CA ALA A 97 15.63 1.66 -12.05
C ALA A 97 15.23 2.18 -13.44
N GLY A 98 13.94 2.12 -13.77
CA GLY A 98 13.41 2.71 -14.99
C GLY A 98 13.36 4.25 -14.95
N MET A 99 12.91 4.84 -13.84
CA MET A 99 12.88 6.29 -13.65
C MET A 99 14.27 6.93 -13.80
N MET A 100 15.33 6.24 -13.35
CA MET A 100 16.72 6.69 -13.52
C MET A 100 17.11 6.90 -15.00
N THR A 101 16.44 6.24 -15.95
CA THR A 101 16.75 6.40 -17.38
C THR A 101 16.08 7.62 -18.02
N LEU A 102 15.18 8.30 -17.32
CA LEU A 102 14.42 9.44 -17.83
C LEU A 102 15.17 10.75 -17.63
N ASP A 103 15.11 11.66 -18.60
CA ASP A 103 15.55 13.04 -18.37
C ASP A 103 14.76 13.69 -17.22
N PRO A 104 15.37 14.61 -16.45
CA PRO A 104 14.64 15.40 -15.46
C PRO A 104 13.43 16.13 -16.05
N CYS A 105 12.34 16.23 -15.29
CA CYS A 105 11.12 16.92 -15.69
C CYS A 105 11.02 18.37 -15.20
N ASP A 106 11.96 18.83 -14.36
CA ASP A 106 12.02 20.19 -13.86
C ASP A 106 13.46 20.70 -13.70
N GLU A 107 13.60 21.96 -13.25
CA GLU A 107 14.89 22.61 -12.98
C GLU A 107 15.60 22.09 -11.72
N PHE A 108 14.90 21.32 -10.88
CA PHE A 108 15.43 20.75 -9.64
C PHE A 108 15.98 19.33 -9.82
N GLY A 109 15.83 18.75 -11.02
CA GLY A 109 16.39 17.45 -11.36
C GLY A 109 15.44 16.27 -11.13
N GLU A 110 14.15 16.51 -10.88
CA GLU A 110 13.19 15.45 -10.58
C GLU A 110 13.00 14.51 -11.77
N ARG A 111 13.09 13.20 -11.55
CA ARG A 111 12.79 12.16 -12.55
C ARG A 111 11.47 11.46 -12.27
N GLY A 112 11.10 11.30 -11.00
CA GLY A 112 9.86 10.65 -10.62
C GLY A 112 9.52 10.69 -9.14
N ALA A 113 8.36 10.15 -8.80
CA ALA A 113 7.83 10.09 -7.44
C ALA A 113 7.17 8.73 -7.16
N ILE A 114 7.38 8.24 -5.94
CA ILE A 114 6.84 6.96 -5.47
C ILE A 114 5.99 7.22 -4.22
N VAL A 115 4.76 6.69 -4.22
CA VAL A 115 3.86 6.71 -3.06
C VAL A 115 3.50 5.28 -2.67
N ASN A 116 3.80 4.90 -1.43
CA ASN A 116 3.48 3.58 -0.91
C ASN A 116 2.27 3.60 0.01
N THR A 117 1.52 2.50 0.06
CA THR A 117 0.45 2.33 1.04
C THR A 117 0.91 1.49 2.21
N ALA A 118 1.13 2.11 3.37
CA ALA A 118 1.28 1.42 4.64
C ALA A 118 -0.09 1.18 5.29
N SER A 119 -0.23 1.53 6.57
CA SER A 119 -1.47 1.52 7.35
C SER A 119 -1.19 2.17 8.70
N VAL A 120 -2.20 2.74 9.35
CA VAL A 120 -2.11 3.07 10.79
C VAL A 120 -1.74 1.86 11.65
N ALA A 121 -1.98 0.63 11.19
CA ALA A 121 -1.55 -0.59 11.89
C ALA A 121 -0.03 -0.75 11.98
N ALA A 122 0.76 0.03 11.22
CA ALA A 122 2.21 0.12 11.40
C ALA A 122 2.58 0.72 12.77
N GLU A 123 1.72 1.57 13.32
CA GLU A 123 1.92 2.26 14.61
C GLU A 123 0.95 1.77 15.69
N ASP A 124 -0.31 1.50 15.30
CA ASP A 124 -1.42 1.14 16.18
C ASP A 124 -1.90 -0.31 15.91
N GLY A 125 -0.99 -1.27 15.83
CA GLY A 125 -1.35 -2.67 15.58
C GLY A 125 -2.35 -3.23 16.61
N GLN A 126 -3.48 -3.76 16.15
CA GLN A 126 -4.51 -4.35 17.02
C GLN A 126 -4.22 -5.84 17.35
N ILE A 127 -5.10 -6.44 18.17
CA ILE A 127 -4.97 -7.84 18.55
C ILE A 127 -5.09 -8.72 17.30
N GLY A 128 -4.08 -9.54 17.07
CA GLY A 128 -4.04 -10.44 15.91
C GLY A 128 -3.52 -9.81 14.62
N GLN A 129 -3.07 -8.56 14.65
CA GLN A 129 -2.49 -7.89 13.48
C GLN A 129 -0.96 -7.96 13.42
N ALA A 130 -0.30 -8.79 14.24
CA ALA A 130 1.17 -8.82 14.31
C ALA A 130 1.85 -8.95 12.92
N ALA A 131 1.37 -9.84 12.06
CA ALA A 131 1.89 -10.01 10.70
C ALA A 131 1.60 -8.78 9.81
N TYR A 132 0.38 -8.24 9.90
CA TYR A 132 -0.02 -7.07 9.11
C TYR A 132 0.77 -5.82 9.53
N SER A 133 0.86 -5.55 10.83
CA SER A 133 1.67 -4.50 11.43
C SER A 133 3.15 -4.63 11.08
N ALA A 134 3.73 -5.84 11.13
CA ALA A 134 5.11 -6.06 10.69
C ALA A 134 5.28 -5.72 9.21
N SER A 135 4.33 -6.14 8.36
CA SER A 135 4.41 -5.85 6.93
C SER A 135 4.30 -4.36 6.60
N LYS A 136 3.39 -3.63 7.26
CA LYS A 136 3.18 -2.20 7.04
C LYS A 136 4.22 -1.33 7.75
N GLY A 137 4.69 -1.74 8.92
CA GLY A 137 5.84 -1.14 9.61
C GLY A 137 7.13 -1.30 8.81
N GLY A 138 7.30 -2.41 8.08
CA GLY A 138 8.39 -2.55 7.11
C GLY A 138 8.32 -1.53 5.97
N VAL A 139 7.11 -1.27 5.45
CA VAL A 139 6.90 -0.24 4.40
C VAL A 139 7.23 1.16 4.93
N VAL A 140 6.77 1.50 6.14
CA VAL A 140 7.14 2.76 6.82
C VAL A 140 8.66 2.83 6.99
N GLY A 141 9.26 1.81 7.59
CA GLY A 141 10.69 1.76 7.91
C GLY A 141 11.61 1.85 6.69
N MET A 142 11.15 1.43 5.50
CA MET A 142 11.93 1.54 4.27
C MET A 142 11.70 2.85 3.49
N THR A 143 10.76 3.70 3.88
CA THR A 143 10.46 4.96 3.16
C THR A 143 11.66 5.90 3.11
N LEU A 144 12.17 6.29 4.28
CA LEU A 144 13.32 7.18 4.39
C LEU A 144 14.63 6.62 3.78
N PRO A 145 15.04 5.36 4.02
CA PRO A 145 16.27 4.86 3.42
C PRO A 145 16.17 4.77 1.88
N ILE A 146 15.03 4.36 1.30
CA ILE A 146 14.88 4.33 -0.17
C ILE A 146 14.90 5.77 -0.73
N ALA A 147 14.26 6.73 -0.06
CA ALA A 147 14.36 8.15 -0.46
C ALA A 147 15.82 8.65 -0.47
N ARG A 148 16.65 8.21 0.48
CA ARG A 148 18.09 8.54 0.52
C ARG A 148 18.88 7.83 -0.57
N ASP A 149 18.58 6.57 -0.85
CA ASP A 149 19.23 5.81 -1.93
C ASP A 149 19.03 6.48 -3.29
N LEU A 150 17.85 7.08 -3.51
CA LEU A 150 17.45 7.65 -4.79
C LEU A 150 17.58 9.19 -4.88
N MET A 151 18.07 9.86 -3.83
CA MET A 151 18.09 11.32 -3.77
C MET A 151 18.94 11.96 -4.89
N ASN A 152 20.05 11.31 -5.27
CA ASN A 152 20.93 11.80 -6.34
C ASN A 152 20.37 11.49 -7.74
N GLU A 153 19.38 10.62 -7.82
CA GLU A 153 18.68 10.27 -9.05
C GLU A 153 17.39 11.08 -9.25
N GLY A 154 17.08 12.01 -8.33
CA GLY A 154 15.90 12.86 -8.42
C GLY A 154 14.58 12.10 -8.29
N ILE A 155 14.55 11.00 -7.51
CA ILE A 155 13.32 10.23 -7.29
C ILE A 155 12.89 10.37 -5.84
N ARG A 156 11.66 10.88 -5.62
CA ARG A 156 11.09 11.03 -4.29
C ARG A 156 10.31 9.80 -3.86
N VAL A 157 10.28 9.51 -2.57
CA VAL A 157 9.58 8.35 -2.01
C VAL A 157 8.85 8.75 -0.73
N ASN A 158 7.52 8.57 -0.70
CA ASN A 158 6.67 8.84 0.44
C ASN A 158 5.70 7.69 0.70
N THR A 159 5.07 7.70 1.88
CA THR A 159 4.15 6.65 2.29
C THR A 159 2.89 7.23 2.91
N ILE A 160 1.73 6.68 2.57
CA ILE A 160 0.45 7.01 3.22
C ILE A 160 0.14 5.90 4.23
N LEU A 161 -0.33 6.29 5.42
CA LEU A 161 -0.85 5.38 6.45
C LEU A 161 -2.37 5.57 6.54
N PRO A 162 -3.17 4.86 5.73
CA PRO A 162 -4.61 4.94 5.83
C PRO A 162 -5.11 4.39 7.16
N GLY A 163 -6.12 5.07 7.73
CA GLY A 163 -6.97 4.56 8.80
C GLY A 163 -7.97 3.52 8.27
N ILE A 164 -9.26 3.81 8.40
CA ILE A 164 -10.34 2.93 7.95
C ILE A 164 -11.02 3.55 6.73
N PHE A 165 -10.96 2.87 5.58
CA PHE A 165 -11.48 3.38 4.30
C PHE A 165 -12.57 2.51 3.72
N ASP A 166 -13.57 3.14 3.09
CA ASP A 166 -14.65 2.47 2.40
C ASP A 166 -14.14 1.89 1.08
N THR A 167 -13.69 0.64 1.15
CA THR A 167 -13.13 -0.12 0.03
C THR A 167 -13.86 -1.45 -0.09
N PRO A 168 -13.74 -2.17 -1.24
CA PRO A 168 -14.28 -3.52 -1.36
C PRO A 168 -13.83 -4.49 -0.25
N LEU A 169 -12.67 -4.24 0.37
CA LEU A 169 -12.20 -5.01 1.53
C LEU A 169 -13.16 -4.93 2.74
N LEU A 170 -13.79 -3.77 2.97
CA LEU A 170 -14.81 -3.58 4.00
C LEU A 170 -16.24 -3.79 3.51
N ALA A 171 -16.47 -3.86 2.20
CA ALA A 171 -17.81 -4.04 1.63
C ALA A 171 -18.46 -5.39 2.03
N GLY A 172 -17.66 -6.39 2.41
CA GLY A 172 -18.16 -7.66 2.94
C GLY A 172 -18.56 -7.64 4.43
N ALA A 173 -18.27 -6.55 5.16
CA ALA A 173 -18.58 -6.45 6.58
C ALA A 173 -20.07 -6.13 6.80
N PRO A 174 -20.72 -6.73 7.83
CA PRO A 174 -22.09 -6.37 8.20
C PRO A 174 -22.27 -4.87 8.47
N GLN A 175 -23.43 -4.30 8.16
CA GLN A 175 -23.66 -2.86 8.28
C GLN A 175 -23.40 -2.32 9.69
N ASN A 176 -23.80 -3.04 10.72
CA ASN A 176 -23.54 -2.67 12.12
C ASN A 176 -22.03 -2.60 12.44
N VAL A 177 -21.19 -3.39 11.76
CA VAL A 177 -19.73 -3.32 11.88
C VAL A 177 -19.22 -2.06 11.18
N ARG A 178 -19.70 -1.76 9.97
CA ARG A 178 -19.33 -0.54 9.23
C ARG A 178 -19.70 0.73 9.99
N ASP A 179 -20.89 0.76 10.60
CA ASP A 179 -21.37 1.88 11.41
C ASP A 179 -20.52 2.07 12.68
N ALA A 180 -20.18 0.96 13.36
CA ALA A 180 -19.31 1.00 14.54
C ALA A 180 -17.89 1.48 14.21
N LEU A 181 -17.32 1.05 13.07
CA LEU A 181 -16.02 1.52 12.60
C LEU A 181 -16.09 3.02 12.25
N SER A 182 -17.14 3.46 11.55
CA SER A 182 -17.36 4.88 11.24
C SER A 182 -17.44 5.75 12.49
N ALA A 183 -18.15 5.28 13.52
CA ALA A 183 -18.30 5.99 14.79
C ALA A 183 -17.00 6.03 15.63
N SER A 184 -16.05 5.13 15.36
CA SER A 184 -14.76 5.09 16.06
C SER A 184 -13.76 6.14 15.58
N VAL A 185 -13.97 6.71 14.38
CA VAL A 185 -13.15 7.80 13.84
C VAL A 185 -13.53 9.10 14.56
N PRO A 186 -12.58 9.82 15.19
CA PRO A 186 -12.87 11.07 15.89
C PRO A 186 -13.54 12.15 15.02
N PHE A 187 -12.90 12.56 13.92
CA PHE A 187 -13.48 13.47 12.94
C PHE A 187 -12.78 13.37 11.58
N PRO A 188 -13.52 13.26 10.45
CA PRO A 188 -14.98 13.12 10.36
C PRO A 188 -15.44 11.72 10.81
N LYS A 189 -16.65 11.61 11.41
CA LYS A 189 -17.21 10.34 11.93
C LYS A 189 -17.73 9.42 10.80
N ARG A 190 -16.85 9.01 9.91
CA ARG A 190 -17.13 8.12 8.77
C ARG A 190 -15.88 7.38 8.35
N LEU A 191 -16.05 6.39 7.49
CA LEU A 191 -14.94 5.80 6.76
C LEU A 191 -14.33 6.84 5.80
N GLY A 192 -13.02 6.78 5.59
CA GLY A 192 -12.33 7.52 4.53
C GLY A 192 -12.81 7.07 3.15
N MET A 193 -12.86 7.99 2.19
CA MET A 193 -13.23 7.69 0.81
C MET A 193 -11.97 7.45 -0.03
N PRO A 194 -11.97 6.52 -1.00
CA PRO A 194 -10.83 6.31 -1.90
C PRO A 194 -10.32 7.59 -2.56
N ASP A 195 -11.20 8.53 -2.87
CA ASP A 195 -10.84 9.83 -3.47
C ASP A 195 -9.99 10.69 -2.53
N GLU A 196 -10.18 10.60 -1.20
CA GLU A 196 -9.35 11.33 -0.22
C GLU A 196 -7.94 10.73 -0.14
N TYR A 197 -7.83 9.41 -0.29
CA TYR A 197 -6.53 8.76 -0.45
C TYR A 197 -5.85 9.22 -1.73
N ALA A 198 -6.59 9.26 -2.85
CA ALA A 198 -6.08 9.72 -4.14
C ALA A 198 -5.61 11.19 -4.07
N GLN A 199 -6.36 12.07 -3.40
CA GLN A 199 -5.96 13.46 -3.18
C GLN A 199 -4.63 13.59 -2.44
N LEU A 200 -4.42 12.81 -1.38
CA LEU A 200 -3.13 12.84 -0.66
C LEU A 200 -2.00 12.26 -1.53
N ALA A 201 -2.26 11.18 -2.26
CA ALA A 201 -1.26 10.62 -3.17
C ALA A 201 -0.86 11.63 -4.24
N MET A 202 -1.82 12.32 -4.86
CA MET A 202 -1.56 13.41 -5.82
C MET A 202 -0.79 14.55 -5.17
N CYS A 203 -1.14 14.99 -3.97
CA CYS A 203 -0.40 16.01 -3.23
C CYS A 203 1.08 15.62 -3.03
N MET A 204 1.34 14.37 -2.61
CA MET A 204 2.71 13.85 -2.48
C MET A 204 3.45 13.75 -3.81
N ILE A 205 2.74 13.48 -4.92
CA ILE A 205 3.31 13.42 -6.26
C ILE A 205 3.64 14.82 -6.78
N GLU A 206 2.74 15.79 -6.62
CA GLU A 206 2.86 17.14 -7.20
C GLU A 206 3.72 18.10 -6.35
N THR A 207 3.89 17.81 -5.06
CA THR A 207 4.71 18.63 -4.16
C THR A 207 6.17 18.17 -4.18
N GLY A 208 7.02 18.84 -4.96
CA GLY A 208 8.45 18.51 -5.10
C GLY A 208 9.27 18.53 -3.80
N TYR A 209 8.75 19.16 -2.73
CA TYR A 209 9.41 19.19 -1.42
C TYR A 209 8.99 18.03 -0.49
N PHE A 210 8.06 17.17 -0.92
CA PHE A 210 7.60 16.01 -0.15
C PHE A 210 8.51 14.81 -0.43
N ASN A 211 9.38 14.43 0.52
CA ASN A 211 10.28 13.29 0.33
C ASN A 211 10.69 12.62 1.66
N GLY A 212 10.70 11.29 1.68
CA GLY A 212 11.17 10.48 2.81
C GLY A 212 10.23 10.47 4.02
N GLU A 213 8.95 10.81 3.81
CA GLU A 213 7.99 11.05 4.88
C GLU A 213 6.79 10.11 4.78
N ASP A 214 6.14 9.88 5.91
CA ASP A 214 4.93 9.09 6.00
C ASP A 214 3.78 9.82 6.70
N VAL A 215 2.59 9.77 6.10
CA VAL A 215 1.44 10.58 6.56
C VAL A 215 0.26 9.71 6.92
N ARG A 216 -0.18 9.84 8.16
CA ARG A 216 -1.47 9.29 8.59
C ARG A 216 -2.63 10.03 7.92
N LEU A 217 -3.49 9.25 7.27
CA LEU A 217 -4.74 9.72 6.70
C LEU A 217 -5.87 8.92 7.35
N ASP A 218 -6.34 9.37 8.51
CA ASP A 218 -7.08 8.47 9.41
C ASP A 218 -8.18 9.13 10.25
N GLY A 219 -8.48 10.42 10.03
CA GLY A 219 -9.47 11.14 10.82
C GLY A 219 -9.14 11.22 12.32
N ALA A 220 -7.85 11.20 12.65
CA ALA A 220 -7.29 11.21 14.01
C ALA A 220 -7.54 9.94 14.83
N ILE A 221 -7.98 8.84 14.22
CA ILE A 221 -8.20 7.59 14.96
C ILE A 221 -6.89 7.03 15.53
N ARG A 222 -6.97 6.42 16.72
CA ARG A 222 -5.92 5.55 17.27
C ARG A 222 -6.53 4.20 17.59
N MET A 223 -6.00 3.14 17.00
CA MET A 223 -6.66 1.83 17.02
C MET A 223 -6.47 1.16 18.38
N ALA A 224 -7.59 0.89 19.07
CA ALA A 224 -7.59 0.23 20.37
C ALA A 224 -7.32 -1.29 20.23
N PRO A 225 -6.81 -1.97 21.28
CA PRO A 225 -6.59 -3.41 21.27
C PRO A 225 -7.93 -4.16 21.29
N ARG A 226 -8.46 -4.49 20.12
CA ARG A 226 -9.67 -5.30 19.93
C ARG A 226 -9.43 -6.35 18.87
#